data_AF-A0A6N8FJT5-F1
#
_entry.id   AF-A0A6N8FJT5-F1
#
_cell.length_a   1.000
_cell.length_b   1.000
_cell.length_c   1.000
_cell.angle_alpha   90.00
_cell.angle_beta   90.00
_cell.angle_gamma   90.00
#
_symmetry.space_group_name_H-M   'P 1'
#
loop_
_entity.id
_entity.type
_entity.pdbx_description
1 polymer ?
#
loop_
_entity_poly.entity_id
_entity_poly.type
_entity_poly.pdbx_seq_one_letter_code
_entity_poly.pdbx_strand_id
1 'polypeptide(L)'
;MDLVQSVITISAVLAALAIVCGFLLIKMFRNAAYAYYFPCLVLFVSGLVFLLAALAMGKVEIMGAGLGGWGIACLFASLFGFFVTTVNDVYAREEE
;
A
#
# COMPACT_ATOMS: atom_id res chain seq x y z
N MET A 1 -21.78 -1.71 7.98
CA MET A 1 -20.37 -1.90 8.40
C MET A 1 -19.94 -0.60 9.03
N ASP A 2 -19.34 -0.65 10.21
CA ASP A 2 -18.80 0.56 10.83
C ASP A 2 -17.61 1.08 10.01
N LEU A 3 -17.42 2.41 9.99
CA LEU A 3 -16.34 3.08 9.25
C LEU A 3 -14.98 2.43 9.53
N VAL A 4 -14.71 2.14 10.81
CA VAL A 4 -13.46 1.51 11.26
C VAL A 4 -13.30 0.11 10.67
N GLN A 5 -14.36 -0.69 10.65
CA GLN A 5 -14.33 -2.03 10.07
C GLN A 5 -14.05 -1.97 8.56
N SER A 6 -14.71 -1.06 7.83
CA SER A 6 -14.46 -0.87 6.40
C SER A 6 -13.00 -0.49 6.13
N VAL A 7 -12.45 0.49 6.85
CA VAL A 7 -11.06 0.95 6.67
C VAL A 7 -10.06 -0.18 6.97
N ILE A 8 -10.28 -0.97 8.03
CA ILE A 8 -9.43 -2.11 8.38
C ILE A 8 -9.49 -3.19 7.28
N THR A 9 -10.68 -3.51 6.77
CA THR A 9 -10.80 -4.52 5.71
C THR A 9 -10.13 -4.08 4.41
N ILE A 10 -10.30 -2.81 4.01
CA ILE A 10 -9.68 -2.24 2.81
C ILE A 10 -8.15 -2.23 2.97
N SER A 11 -7.64 -1.78 4.12
CA SER A 11 -6.19 -1.72 4.35
C SER A 11 -5.55 -3.11 4.39
N ALA A 12 -6.21 -4.10 5.00
CA ALA A 12 -5.72 -5.48 5.04
C ALA A 12 -5.63 -6.10 3.63
N VAL A 13 -6.65 -5.90 2.80
CA VAL A 13 -6.65 -6.41 1.41
C VAL A 13 -5.59 -5.71 0.56
N LEU A 14 -5.50 -4.39 0.63
CA LEU A 14 -4.46 -3.64 -0.11
C LEU A 14 -3.05 -4.02 0.35
N ALA A 15 -2.84 -4.21 1.66
CA ALA A 15 -1.54 -4.63 2.20
C ALA A 15 -1.15 -6.01 1.69
N ALA A 16 -2.07 -6.97 1.72
CA ALA A 16 -1.82 -8.32 1.20
C ALA A 16 -1.44 -8.28 -0.30
N LEU A 17 -2.16 -7.50 -1.10
CA LEU A 17 -1.84 -7.33 -2.53
C LEU A 17 -0.48 -6.67 -2.74
N ALA A 18 -0.16 -5.62 -1.97
CA ALA A 18 1.13 -4.93 -2.06
C ALA A 18 2.31 -5.87 -1.74
N ILE A 19 2.17 -6.69 -0.70
CA ILE A 19 3.17 -7.67 -0.28
C ILE A 19 3.36 -8.75 -1.35
N VAL A 20 2.25 -9.31 -1.86
CA VAL A 20 2.31 -10.35 -2.90
C VAL A 20 2.96 -9.78 -4.17
N CYS A 21 2.58 -8.58 -4.60
CA CYS A 21 3.22 -7.91 -5.72
C CYS A 21 4.71 -7.66 -5.46
N GLY A 22 5.08 -7.12 -4.30
CA GLY A 22 6.49 -6.89 -3.94
C GLY A 22 7.32 -8.18 -4.02
N PHE A 23 6.80 -9.27 -3.46
CA PHE A 23 7.46 -10.58 -3.50
C PHE A 23 7.61 -11.12 -4.94
N LEU A 24 6.56 -11.04 -5.76
CA LEU A 24 6.62 -11.44 -7.16
C LEU A 24 7.62 -10.59 -7.95
N LEU A 25 7.65 -9.27 -7.73
CA LEU A 25 8.57 -8.37 -8.41
C LEU A 25 10.03 -8.62 -8.02
N ILE A 26 10.33 -8.87 -6.74
CA ILE A 26 11.69 -9.25 -6.30
C ILE A 26 12.14 -10.51 -7.06
N LYS A 27 11.26 -11.51 -7.17
CA LYS A 27 11.57 -12.77 -7.85
C LYS A 27 11.75 -12.61 -9.36
N MET A 28 10.98 -11.74 -10.01
CA MET A 28 11.05 -11.52 -11.46
C MET A 28 12.17 -10.55 -11.87
N PHE A 29 12.48 -9.54 -11.06
CA PHE A 29 13.38 -8.44 -11.39
C PHE A 29 14.61 -8.37 -10.47
N ARG A 30 15.34 -9.48 -10.29
CA ARG A 30 16.60 -9.53 -9.51
C ARG A 30 17.63 -8.46 -9.89
N ASN A 31 17.65 -8.03 -11.16
CA ASN A 31 18.65 -7.08 -11.68
C ASN A 31 18.19 -5.61 -11.74
N ALA A 32 16.91 -5.32 -11.46
CA ALA A 32 16.40 -3.96 -11.54
C ALA A 32 16.33 -3.36 -10.14
N ALA A 33 17.40 -2.68 -9.74
CA ALA A 33 17.44 -1.94 -8.49
C ALA A 33 16.18 -1.05 -8.38
N TYR A 34 15.45 -1.19 -7.28
CA TYR A 34 14.26 -0.42 -6.91
C TYR A 34 12.92 -0.76 -7.58
N ALA A 35 12.88 -1.60 -8.63
CA ALA A 35 11.63 -1.90 -9.33
C ALA A 35 10.56 -2.55 -8.42
N TYR A 36 11.00 -3.35 -7.46
CA TYR A 36 10.14 -4.06 -6.50
C TYR A 36 9.46 -3.16 -5.46
N TYR A 37 9.90 -1.92 -5.28
CA TYR A 37 9.24 -0.95 -4.39
C TYR A 37 8.11 -0.17 -5.06
N PHE A 38 7.98 -0.27 -6.38
CA PHE A 38 6.97 0.45 -7.17
C PHE A 38 5.53 0.29 -6.66
N PRO A 39 5.01 -0.93 -6.37
CA PRO A 39 3.63 -1.07 -5.88
C PRO A 39 3.40 -0.34 -4.54
N CYS A 40 4.39 -0.35 -3.65
CA CYS A 40 4.32 0.32 -2.35
C CYS A 40 4.35 1.85 -2.52
N LEU A 41 5.13 2.34 -3.49
CA LEU A 41 5.26 3.76 -3.79
C LEU A 41 3.96 4.31 -4.43
N VAL A 42 3.34 3.54 -5.32
CA VAL A 42 2.03 3.87 -5.89
C VAL A 42 0.97 4.01 -4.79
N LEU A 43 0.91 3.05 -3.86
CA LEU A 43 -0.02 3.10 -2.73
C LEU A 43 0.24 4.27 -1.79
N PHE A 44 1.50 4.63 -1.58
CA PHE A 44 1.87 5.79 -0.76
C PHE A 44 1.33 7.08 -1.39
N VAL A 45 1.63 7.30 -2.67
CA VAL A 45 1.21 8.49 -3.41
C VAL A 45 -0.30 8.55 -3.52
N SER A 46 -0.96 7.44 -3.85
CA SER A 46 -2.42 7.40 -3.92
C SER A 46 -3.05 7.71 -2.56
N GLY A 47 -2.48 7.18 -1.48
CA GLY A 47 -2.93 7.47 -0.12
C GLY A 47 -2.83 8.95 0.24
N LEU A 48 -1.71 9.60 -0.12
CA LEU A 48 -1.53 11.03 0.06
C LEU A 48 -2.54 11.85 -0.74
N VAL A 49 -2.76 11.49 -2.01
CA VAL A 49 -3.72 12.14 -2.90
C VAL A 49 -5.13 12.02 -2.33
N PHE A 50 -5.54 10.85 -1.85
CA PHE A 50 -6.84 10.64 -1.22
C PHE A 50 -7.00 11.44 0.08
N LEU A 51 -5.95 11.56 0.88
CA LEU A 51 -5.97 12.35 2.11
C LEU A 51 -6.15 13.84 1.81
N LEU A 52 -5.40 14.36 0.83
CA LEU A 52 -5.49 15.75 0.39
C LEU A 52 -6.84 16.04 -0.29
N ALA A 53 -7.33 15.10 -1.10
CA ALA A 53 -8.65 15.19 -1.71
C ALA A 53 -9.76 15.20 -0.65
N ALA A 54 -9.60 14.49 0.46
CA ALA A 54 -10.56 14.50 1.57
C ALA A 54 -10.65 15.85 2.29
N LEU A 55 -9.59 16.68 2.22
CA LEU A 55 -9.60 18.05 2.76
C LEU A 55 -10.27 19.05 1.81
N ALA A 56 -10.18 18.80 0.50
CA ALA A 56 -10.68 19.71 -0.54
C ALA A 56 -12.10 19.37 -1.04
N MET A 57 -12.45 18.08 -1.08
CA MET A 57 -13.76 17.59 -1.47
C MET A 57 -14.58 17.30 -0.21
N GLY A 58 -15.88 17.63 -0.24
CA GLY A 58 -16.81 17.34 0.87
C GLY A 58 -16.98 15.84 1.15
N LYS A 59 -18.05 15.45 1.84
CA LYS A 59 -18.33 14.05 2.17
C LYS A 59 -18.57 13.20 0.90
N VAL A 60 -17.51 12.64 0.35
CA VAL A 60 -17.54 11.61 -0.69
C VAL A 60 -17.23 10.28 -0.02
N GLU A 61 -18.21 9.39 0.00
CA GLU A 61 -18.11 8.04 0.57
C GLU A 61 -18.09 7.01 -0.55
N ILE A 62 -17.09 6.13 -0.52
CA ILE A 62 -16.93 5.02 -1.46
C ILE A 62 -16.82 3.74 -0.63
N MET A 63 -17.72 2.79 -0.86
CA MET A 63 -17.79 1.52 -0.11
C MET A 63 -17.88 1.68 1.42
N GLY A 64 -18.59 2.71 1.89
CA GLY A 64 -18.77 2.99 3.33
C GLY A 64 -17.53 3.58 4.01
N ALA A 65 -16.50 3.96 3.25
CA ALA A 65 -15.37 4.74 3.73
C ALA A 65 -15.26 6.06 2.96
N GLY A 66 -15.07 7.17 3.68
CA GLY A 66 -14.77 8.45 3.05
C GLY A 66 -13.43 8.44 2.32
N LEU A 67 -13.18 9.42 1.46
CA LEU A 67 -11.87 9.63 0.80
C LEU A 67 -10.70 9.60 1.81
N GLY A 68 -10.89 10.17 3.01
CA GLY A 68 -9.89 10.13 4.08
C GLY A 68 -9.63 8.72 4.61
N GLY A 69 -10.67 7.87 4.69
CA GLY A 69 -10.54 6.47 5.09
C GLY A 69 -9.77 5.64 4.05
N TRP A 70 -10.04 5.87 2.76
CA TRP A 70 -9.26 5.28 1.66
C TRP A 70 -7.80 5.76 1.67
N GLY A 71 -7.57 7.04 1.97
CA GLY A 71 -6.23 7.61 2.10
C GLY A 71 -5.41 6.93 3.20
N ILE A 72 -5.98 6.83 4.40
CA ILE A 72 -5.34 6.15 5.54
C ILE A 72 -5.12 4.67 5.23
N ALA A 73 -6.09 3.98 4.62
CA ALA A 73 -5.94 2.58 4.26
C ALA A 73 -4.79 2.35 3.26
N CYS A 74 -4.65 3.21 2.25
CA CYS A 74 -3.56 3.14 1.27
C CYS A 74 -2.19 3.43 1.91
N LEU A 75 -2.09 4.45 2.78
CA LEU A 75 -0.85 4.77 3.49
C LEU A 75 -0.43 3.63 4.43
N PHE A 76 -1.39 3.03 5.12
CA PHE A 76 -1.14 1.88 5.99
C PHE A 76 -0.68 0.66 5.19
N ALA A 77 -1.35 0.34 4.09
CA ALA A 77 -0.96 -0.74 3.20
C ALA A 77 0.43 -0.54 2.60
N SER A 78 0.75 0.70 2.21
CA SER A 78 2.07 1.07 1.71
C SER A 78 3.17 0.88 2.77
N LEU A 79 2.93 1.29 4.02
CA LEU A 79 3.89 1.11 5.11
C LEU A 79 4.27 -0.36 5.31
N PHE A 80 3.27 -1.25 5.42
CA PHE A 80 3.52 -2.69 5.57
C PHE A 80 4.13 -3.30 4.30
N GLY A 81 3.66 -2.89 3.12
CA GLY A 81 4.23 -3.30 1.84
C GLY A 81 5.71 -2.96 1.74
N PHE A 82 6.09 -1.72 2.09
CA PHE A 82 7.50 -1.29 2.14
C PHE A 82 8.29 -2.11 3.14
N PHE A 83 7.80 -2.25 4.37
CA PHE A 83 8.51 -2.99 5.41
C PHE A 83 8.83 -4.43 4.99
N VAL A 84 7.82 -5.16 4.51
CA VAL A 84 7.98 -6.55 4.08
C VAL A 84 8.86 -6.66 2.83
N THR A 85 8.71 -5.75 1.87
CA THR A 85 9.55 -5.73 0.66
C THR A 85 11.01 -5.47 1.02
N THR A 86 11.30 -4.53 1.93
CA THR A 86 12.66 -4.24 2.39
C THR A 86 13.27 -5.43 3.12
N VAL A 87 12.53 -6.06 4.02
CA VAL A 87 13.02 -7.25 4.73
C VAL A 87 13.38 -8.36 3.74
N ASN A 88 12.51 -8.62 2.75
CA ASN A 88 12.77 -9.62 1.71
C ASN A 88 13.93 -9.26 0.78
N ASP A 89 14.09 -7.98 0.43
CA ASP A 89 15.22 -7.48 -0.39
C ASP A 89 16.56 -7.69 0.34
N VAL A 90 16.61 -7.43 1.67
CA VAL A 90 17.82 -7.69 2.46
C VAL A 90 18.17 -9.18 2.47
N TYR A 91 17.20 -10.06 2.73
CA TYR A 91 17.45 -11.51 2.72
C TYR A 91 17.84 -12.04 1.34
N ALA A 92 17.19 -11.57 0.28
CA ALA A 92 17.49 -12.00 -1.09
C ALA A 92 18.92 -11.62 -1.54
N ARG A 93 19.52 -10.59 -0.94
CA ARG A 93 20.90 -10.18 -1.20
C ARG A 93 21.94 -10.92 -0.35
N GLU A 94 21.56 -11.41 0.83
CA GLU A 94 22.46 -12.22 1.68
C GLU A 94 22.63 -13.65 1.15
N GLU A 95 21.67 -14.16 0.36
CA GLU A 95 21.77 -15.46 -0.32
C GLU A 95 22.60 -15.42 -1.62
N GLU A 96 23.12 -14.26 -2.04
CA GLU A 96 24.04 -14.07 -3.19
C GLU A 96 25.50 -13.95 -2.76
#